data_AF-A0A502HAH9-F1
#
_entry.id   AF-A0A502HAH9-F1
#
_cell.length_a   1.000
_cell.length_b   1.000
_cell.length_c   1.000
_cell.angle_alpha   90.00
_cell.angle_beta   90.00
_cell.angle_gamma   90.00
#
_symmetry.space_group_name_H-M   'P 1'
#
loop_
_entity.id
_entity.type
_entity.pdbx_description
1 polymer ?
#
loop_
_entity_poly.entity_id
_entity_poly.type
_entity_poly.pdbx_seq_one_letter_code
_entity_poly.pdbx_strand_id
1 'polypeptide(L)'
;MAQLLADDHDFGAYLKIVKSLTGGGMAGPLLYQTAFNAYSAVTGHDLPALLASADRLAQTLADDRARVLARHRQKLGETAPPPGTPPSALAQLAGQEAQLQATVADLTRQLAERGQQLATAQQALAAERQKAQGALASYEVAQAAAAAEVQTHRQATQSFLVAPSSDKPLTTNQQ
;
A
#
# COMPACT_ATOMS: atom_id res chain seq x y z
N MET A 1 17.90 10.54 35.66
CA MET A 1 19.20 11.04 36.18
C MET A 1 19.08 11.52 37.63
N ALA A 2 18.29 12.55 37.96
CA ALA A 2 18.15 13.02 39.34
C ALA A 2 17.55 11.97 40.31
N GLN A 3 16.62 11.13 39.85
CA GLN A 3 16.00 10.06 40.66
C GLN A 3 16.96 8.90 40.98
N LEU A 4 17.89 8.57 40.06
CA LEU A 4 18.81 7.43 40.22
C LEU A 4 19.93 7.71 41.24
N LEU A 5 20.34 8.98 41.31
CA LEU A 5 21.28 9.50 42.32
C LEU A 5 20.62 9.71 43.70
N ALA A 6 19.30 9.54 43.79
CA ALA A 6 18.54 9.63 45.04
C ALA A 6 18.37 8.26 45.70
N ASP A 7 18.34 7.16 44.93
CA ASP A 7 18.20 5.80 45.48
C ASP A 7 19.50 5.24 46.08
N ASP A 8 20.68 5.62 45.57
CA ASP A 8 21.99 5.29 46.19
C ASP A 8 22.54 6.54 46.92
N HIS A 9 21.96 6.79 48.08
CA HIS A 9 22.12 7.99 48.89
C HIS A 9 23.60 8.33 49.23
N ASP A 10 24.45 7.31 49.33
CA ASP A 10 25.83 7.40 49.83
C ASP A 10 26.83 7.94 48.79
N PHE A 11 26.92 7.28 47.63
CA PHE A 11 27.79 7.77 46.56
C PHE A 11 27.30 9.10 45.98
N GLY A 12 25.97 9.30 45.92
CA GLY A 12 25.37 10.56 45.50
C GLY A 12 25.72 11.73 46.43
N ALA A 13 25.78 11.49 47.76
CA ALA A 13 26.23 12.48 48.73
C ALA A 13 27.72 12.79 48.59
N TYR A 14 28.56 11.78 48.40
CA TYR A 14 29.99 11.97 48.11
C TYR A 14 30.21 12.81 46.85
N LEU A 15 29.51 12.53 45.75
CA LEU A 15 29.62 13.31 44.50
C LEU A 15 29.18 14.76 44.67
N LYS A 16 28.21 15.06 45.54
CA LYS A 16 27.83 16.45 45.86
C LYS A 16 28.97 17.20 46.56
N ILE A 17 29.66 16.55 47.49
CA ILE A 17 30.83 17.10 48.18
C ILE A 17 31.96 17.35 47.18
N VAL A 18 32.28 16.35 46.34
CA VAL A 18 33.28 16.49 45.26
C VAL A 18 32.92 17.68 44.38
N LYS A 19 31.69 17.77 43.88
CA LYS A 19 31.22 18.86 43.01
C LYS A 19 31.33 20.23 43.67
N SER A 20 31.02 20.33 44.96
CA SER A 20 31.16 21.57 45.73
C SER A 20 32.63 22.00 45.85
N LEU A 21 33.53 21.06 46.13
CA LEU A 21 34.96 21.34 46.26
C LEU A 21 35.61 21.67 44.91
N THR A 22 35.18 21.00 43.84
CA THR A 22 35.58 21.35 42.46
C THR A 22 35.12 22.76 42.09
N GLY A 23 33.89 23.15 42.46
CA GLY A 23 33.40 24.52 42.28
C GLY A 23 34.21 25.57 43.06
N GLY A 24 34.87 25.16 44.14
CA GLY A 24 35.82 25.97 44.92
C GLY A 24 37.26 25.98 44.38
N GLY A 25 37.52 25.40 43.20
CA GLY A 25 38.83 25.42 42.55
C GLY A 25 39.77 24.26 42.93
N MET A 26 39.31 23.29 43.75
CA MET A 26 40.09 22.08 44.02
C MET A 26 40.05 21.11 42.82
N ALA A 27 41.21 20.53 42.50
CA ALA A 27 41.35 19.54 41.43
C ALA A 27 42.40 18.49 41.80
N GLY A 28 42.43 17.40 41.04
CA GLY A 28 43.41 16.33 41.20
C GLY A 28 43.20 15.44 42.43
N PRO A 29 44.23 14.70 42.89
CA PRO A 29 44.09 13.72 43.96
C PRO A 29 43.64 14.31 45.30
N LEU A 30 44.07 15.53 45.61
CA LEU A 30 43.72 16.24 46.84
C LEU A 30 42.21 16.51 46.94
N LEU A 31 41.55 16.80 45.81
CA LEU A 31 40.09 16.98 45.76
C LEU A 31 39.37 15.75 46.32
N TYR A 32 39.71 14.56 45.80
CA TYR A 32 39.04 13.32 46.18
C TYR A 32 39.37 12.91 47.61
N GLN A 33 40.61 13.15 48.06
CA GLN A 33 41.01 12.89 49.44
C GLN A 33 40.27 13.80 50.43
N THR A 34 40.21 15.11 50.15
CA THR A 34 39.47 16.07 50.98
C THR A 34 37.97 15.79 50.97
N ALA A 35 37.41 15.44 49.81
CA ALA A 35 36.00 15.07 49.68
C ALA A 35 35.67 13.80 50.48
N PHE A 36 36.55 12.79 50.44
CA PHE A 36 36.34 11.56 51.18
C PHE A 36 36.42 11.78 52.69
N ASN A 37 37.39 12.57 53.16
CA ASN A 37 37.51 12.90 54.58
C ASN A 37 36.29 13.68 55.09
N ALA A 38 35.77 14.63 54.30
CA ALA A 38 34.55 15.35 54.65
C ALA A 38 33.31 14.44 54.63
N TYR A 39 33.23 13.53 53.66
CA TYR A 39 32.16 12.54 53.56
C TYR A 39 32.15 11.59 54.76
N SER A 40 33.28 10.96 55.08
CA SER A 40 33.40 10.01 56.19
C SER A 40 33.16 10.67 57.55
N ALA A 41 33.54 11.93 57.72
CA ALA A 41 33.23 12.71 58.92
C ALA A 41 31.72 12.95 59.11
N VAL A 42 30.95 13.04 58.02
CA VAL A 42 29.50 13.32 58.06
C VAL A 42 28.67 12.03 58.11
N THR A 43 29.06 10.99 57.38
CA THR A 43 28.27 9.76 57.22
C THR A 43 28.79 8.59 58.04
N GLY A 44 30.00 8.65 58.59
CA GLY A 44 30.64 7.54 59.31
C GLY A 44 31.02 6.34 58.44
N HIS A 45 30.87 6.43 57.12
CA HIS A 45 31.16 5.34 56.19
C HIS A 45 32.65 5.29 55.80
N ASP A 46 33.15 4.08 55.60
CA ASP A 46 34.52 3.83 55.18
C ASP A 46 34.66 3.75 53.64
N LEU A 47 35.91 3.65 53.18
CA LEU A 47 36.22 3.62 51.75
C LEU A 47 35.61 2.37 51.06
N PRO A 48 35.71 1.15 51.62
CA PRO A 48 35.03 -0.03 51.07
C PRO A 48 33.53 0.15 50.88
N ALA A 49 32.81 0.72 51.86
CA ALA A 49 31.37 0.95 51.73
C ALA A 49 31.05 1.97 50.62
N LEU A 50 31.85 3.03 50.50
CA LEU A 50 31.69 4.02 49.43
C LEU A 50 31.92 3.40 48.05
N LEU A 51 32.96 2.57 47.89
CA LEU A 51 33.23 1.87 46.63
C LEU A 51 32.10 0.90 46.27
N ALA A 52 31.60 0.13 47.25
CA ALA A 52 30.46 -0.76 47.03
C ALA A 52 29.18 0.00 46.61
N SER A 53 28.96 1.21 47.14
CA SER A 53 27.86 2.07 46.68
C SER A 53 28.09 2.62 45.26
N ALA A 54 29.34 2.89 44.88
CA ALA A 54 29.69 3.31 43.52
C ALA A 54 29.41 2.19 42.49
N ASP A 55 29.76 0.95 42.84
CA ASP A 55 29.51 -0.23 41.99
C ASP A 55 28.01 -0.48 41.80
N ARG A 56 27.21 -0.38 42.87
CA ARG A 56 25.75 -0.49 42.81
C ARG A 56 25.12 0.60 41.92
N LEU A 57 25.59 1.84 42.03
CA LEU A 57 25.13 2.93 41.17
C LEU A 57 25.50 2.67 39.70
N ALA A 58 26.72 2.20 39.43
CA ALA A 58 27.17 1.88 38.07
C ALA A 58 26.32 0.77 37.45
N GLN A 59 26.00 -0.28 38.21
CA GLN A 59 25.12 -1.35 37.78
C GLN A 59 23.69 -0.83 37.50
N THR A 60 23.15 -0.01 38.41
CA THR A 60 21.81 0.57 38.24
C THR A 60 21.73 1.47 37.01
N LEU A 61 22.78 2.24 36.70
CA LEU A 61 22.88 3.05 35.49
C LEU A 61 22.94 2.20 34.23
N ALA A 62 23.69 1.09 34.26
CA ALA A 62 23.76 0.15 33.14
C ALA A 62 22.38 -0.49 32.88
N ASP A 63 21.69 -0.90 33.94
CA ASP A 63 20.35 -1.50 33.87
C ASP A 63 19.30 -0.48 33.37
N ASP A 64 19.35 0.76 33.85
CA ASP A 64 18.47 1.83 33.38
C ASP A 64 18.69 2.12 31.89
N ARG A 65 19.96 2.23 31.48
CA ARG A 65 20.31 2.38 30.05
C ARG A 65 19.75 1.22 29.23
N ALA A 66 19.90 -0.02 29.68
CA ALA A 66 19.37 -1.19 29.00
C ALA A 66 17.84 -1.12 28.88
N ARG A 67 17.13 -0.75 29.95
CA ARG A 67 15.67 -0.57 29.96
C ARG A 67 15.21 0.53 29.01
N VAL A 68 15.91 1.66 28.97
CA VAL A 68 15.60 2.77 28.05
C VAL A 68 15.78 2.33 26.59
N LEU A 69 16.87 1.65 26.28
CA LEU A 69 17.13 1.12 24.94
C LEU A 69 16.08 0.08 24.53
N ALA A 70 15.69 -0.82 25.43
CA ALA A 70 14.65 -1.81 25.18
C ALA A 70 13.30 -1.13 24.86
N ARG A 71 12.90 -0.13 25.65
CA ARG A 71 11.67 0.65 25.40
C ARG A 71 11.75 1.42 24.08
N HIS A 72 12.92 1.95 23.73
CA HIS A 72 13.12 2.66 22.47
C HIS A 72 12.93 1.73 21.26
N ARG A 73 13.57 0.55 21.27
CA ARG A 73 13.40 -0.48 20.22
C ARG A 73 11.95 -0.95 20.10
N GLN A 74 11.27 -1.16 21.23
CA GLN A 74 9.84 -1.50 21.25
C GLN A 74 8.99 -0.40 20.62
N LYS A 75 9.27 0.88 20.91
CA LYS A 75 8.53 2.01 20.30
C LYS A 75 8.73 2.06 18.79
N LEU A 76 9.95 1.81 18.31
CA LEU A 76 10.26 1.74 16.88
C LEU A 76 9.68 0.50 16.18
N GLY A 77 9.20 -0.49 16.95
CA GLY A 77 8.69 -1.74 16.39
C GLY A 77 9.80 -2.71 15.91
N GLU A 78 11.07 -2.45 16.27
CA GLU A 78 12.21 -3.32 15.93
C GLU A 78 12.20 -4.63 16.72
N THR A 79 11.49 -4.65 17.85
CA THR A 79 11.33 -5.84 18.69
C THR A 79 9.86 -6.16 18.83
N ALA A 80 9.51 -7.45 18.78
CA ALA A 80 8.16 -7.90 19.04
C ALA A 80 7.72 -7.43 20.43
N PRO A 81 6.51 -6.83 20.56
CA PRO A 81 6.00 -6.46 21.86
C PRO A 81 5.85 -7.71 22.74
N PRO A 82 6.05 -7.59 24.06
CA PRO A 82 5.78 -8.69 24.98
C PRO A 82 4.33 -9.17 24.82
N PRO A 83 4.05 -10.47 25.06
CA PRO A 83 2.69 -10.99 24.96
C PRO A 83 1.72 -10.20 25.84
N GLY A 84 0.58 -9.79 25.27
CA GLY A 84 -0.43 -8.96 25.93
C GLY A 84 -0.21 -7.45 25.84
N THR A 85 0.88 -6.98 25.23
CA THR A 85 1.13 -5.55 25.01
C THR A 85 0.69 -5.14 23.60
N PRO A 86 -0.13 -4.09 23.44
CA PRO A 86 -0.51 -3.62 22.11
C PRO A 86 0.75 -3.15 21.33
N PRO A 87 0.80 -3.38 20.00
CA PRO A 87 1.89 -2.91 19.18
C PRO A 87 2.01 -1.38 19.25
N SER A 88 3.24 -0.87 19.13
CA SER A 88 3.48 0.58 19.16
C SER A 88 2.73 1.28 18.02
N ALA A 89 2.45 2.59 18.17
CA ALA A 89 1.80 3.36 17.12
C ALA A 89 2.56 3.31 15.79
N LEU A 90 3.90 3.26 15.81
CA LEU A 90 4.72 3.10 14.61
C LEU A 90 4.55 1.71 13.97
N ALA A 91 4.51 0.64 14.77
CA ALA A 91 4.26 -0.70 14.26
C ALA A 91 2.84 -0.82 13.67
N GLN A 92 1.84 -0.17 14.28
CA GLN A 92 0.48 -0.11 13.75
C GLN A 92 0.43 0.66 12.42
N LEU A 93 1.13 1.79 12.32
CA LEU A 93 1.24 2.58 11.09
C LEU A 93 1.93 1.79 9.97
N ALA A 94 3.03 1.09 10.27
CA ALA A 94 3.71 0.24 9.29
C ALA A 94 2.79 -0.89 8.79
N GLY A 95 2.01 -1.51 9.68
CA GLY A 95 1.00 -2.50 9.31
C GLY A 95 -0.10 -1.92 8.41
N GLN A 96 -0.62 -0.74 8.75
CA GLN A 96 -1.60 -0.03 7.92
C GLN A 96 -1.03 0.35 6.55
N GLU A 97 0.21 0.83 6.49
CA GLU A 97 0.88 1.16 5.24
C GLU A 97 1.01 -0.07 4.34
N ALA A 98 1.45 -1.21 4.88
CA ALA A 98 1.54 -2.46 4.13
C ALA A 98 0.16 -2.91 3.59
N GLN A 99 -0.90 -2.77 4.39
CA GLN A 99 -2.26 -3.11 3.98
C GLN A 99 -2.79 -2.17 2.89
N LEU A 100 -2.48 -0.87 2.99
CA LEU A 100 -2.81 0.11 1.96
C LEU A 100 -2.05 -0.17 0.65
N GLN A 101 -0.75 -0.50 0.72
CA GLN A 101 0.04 -0.88 -0.44
C GLN A 101 -0.53 -2.12 -1.14
N ALA A 102 -0.93 -3.14 -0.37
CA ALA A 102 -1.59 -4.33 -0.92
C ALA A 102 -2.92 -3.99 -1.60
N THR A 103 -3.73 -3.11 -1.00
CA THR A 103 -5.00 -2.66 -1.56
C THR A 103 -4.81 -1.88 -2.86
N VAL A 104 -3.81 -1.00 -2.91
CA VAL A 104 -3.45 -0.24 -4.12
C VAL A 104 -3.00 -1.17 -5.24
N ALA A 105 -2.19 -2.19 -4.94
CA ALA A 105 -1.75 -3.17 -5.92
C ALA A 105 -2.94 -3.96 -6.50
N ASP A 106 -3.87 -4.39 -5.65
CA ASP A 106 -5.07 -5.11 -6.08
C ASP A 106 -6.00 -4.24 -6.95
N LEU A 107 -6.28 -3.00 -6.51
CA LEU A 107 -7.09 -2.05 -7.29
C LEU A 107 -6.45 -1.73 -8.65
N THR A 108 -5.12 -1.60 -8.70
CA THR A 108 -4.39 -1.36 -9.95
C THR A 108 -4.55 -2.54 -10.91
N ARG A 109 -4.47 -3.77 -10.39
CA ARG A 109 -4.71 -4.99 -11.18
C ARG A 109 -6.15 -5.04 -11.70
N GLN A 110 -7.13 -4.79 -10.84
CA GLN A 110 -8.54 -4.78 -11.25
C GLN A 110 -8.79 -3.73 -12.34
N LEU A 111 -8.18 -2.54 -12.23
CA LEU A 111 -8.33 -1.47 -13.21
C LEU A 111 -7.72 -1.88 -14.57
N ALA A 112 -6.57 -2.55 -14.58
CA ALA A 112 -5.98 -3.09 -15.80
C ALA A 112 -6.88 -4.17 -16.45
N GLU A 113 -7.42 -5.10 -15.65
CA GLU A 113 -8.34 -6.14 -16.12
C GLU A 113 -9.61 -5.54 -16.73
N ARG A 114 -10.22 -4.54 -16.06
CA ARG A 114 -11.39 -3.83 -16.58
C ARG A 114 -11.08 -3.02 -17.83
N GLY A 115 -9.90 -2.41 -17.91
CA GLY A 115 -9.43 -1.71 -19.10
C GLY A 115 -9.35 -2.66 -20.31
N GLN A 116 -8.80 -3.86 -20.11
CA GLN A 116 -8.71 -4.87 -21.16
C GLN A 116 -10.10 -5.38 -21.60
N GLN A 117 -11.00 -5.60 -20.64
CA GLN A 117 -12.39 -5.98 -20.94
C GLN A 117 -13.11 -4.91 -21.77
N LEU A 118 -12.95 -3.64 -21.41
CA LEU A 118 -13.54 -2.52 -22.15
C LEU A 118 -13.00 -2.45 -23.59
N ALA A 119 -11.68 -2.58 -23.77
CA ALA A 119 -11.08 -2.57 -25.10
C ALA A 119 -11.62 -3.71 -25.98
N THR A 120 -11.72 -4.91 -25.42
CA THR A 120 -12.28 -6.09 -26.10
C THR A 120 -13.74 -5.86 -26.48
N ALA A 121 -14.55 -5.31 -25.57
CA ALA A 121 -15.96 -5.02 -25.83
C ALA A 121 -16.15 -3.97 -26.92
N GLN A 122 -15.30 -2.93 -26.96
CA GLN A 122 -15.32 -1.91 -28.01
C GLN A 122 -14.98 -2.51 -29.38
N GLN A 123 -13.98 -3.39 -29.45
CA GLN A 123 -13.61 -4.07 -30.69
C GLN A 123 -14.74 -4.99 -31.18
N ALA A 124 -15.38 -5.74 -30.28
CA ALA A 124 -16.53 -6.58 -30.62
C ALA A 124 -17.72 -5.76 -31.13
N LEU A 125 -18.02 -4.62 -30.49
CA LEU A 125 -19.07 -3.71 -30.93
C LEU A 125 -18.80 -3.15 -32.34
N ALA A 126 -17.55 -2.78 -32.64
CA ALA A 126 -17.16 -2.30 -33.96
C ALA A 126 -17.34 -3.38 -35.02
N ALA A 127 -16.92 -4.62 -34.73
CA ALA A 127 -17.10 -5.76 -35.64
C ALA A 127 -18.58 -6.06 -35.90
N GLU A 128 -19.43 -6.04 -34.86
CA GLU A 128 -20.86 -6.29 -35.02
C GLU A 128 -21.54 -5.19 -35.86
N ARG A 129 -21.15 -3.93 -35.67
CA ARG A 129 -21.64 -2.82 -36.52
C ARG A 129 -21.27 -3.00 -37.98
N GLN A 130 -20.02 -3.38 -38.28
CA GLN A 130 -19.59 -3.64 -39.65
C GLN A 130 -20.37 -4.80 -40.27
N LYS A 131 -20.59 -5.87 -39.51
CA LYS A 131 -21.38 -7.03 -39.95
C LYS A 131 -22.83 -6.64 -40.25
N ALA A 132 -23.47 -5.87 -39.37
CA ALA A 132 -24.83 -5.38 -39.57
C ALA A 132 -24.95 -4.48 -40.81
N GLN A 133 -23.97 -3.59 -41.03
CA GLN A 133 -23.92 -2.75 -42.24
C GLN A 133 -23.79 -3.58 -43.51
N GLY A 134 -22.93 -4.60 -43.51
CA GLY A 134 -22.79 -5.52 -44.65
C GLY A 134 -24.06 -6.32 -44.93
N ALA A 135 -24.76 -6.77 -43.89
CA ALA A 135 -26.04 -7.46 -44.02
C ALA A 135 -27.14 -6.54 -44.60
N LEU A 136 -27.20 -5.28 -44.16
CA LEU A 136 -28.13 -4.28 -44.69
C LEU A 136 -27.85 -4.02 -46.18
N ALA A 137 -26.59 -3.78 -46.56
CA ALA A 137 -26.24 -3.56 -47.96
C ALA A 137 -26.59 -4.78 -48.84
N SER A 138 -26.37 -5.99 -48.33
CA SER A 138 -26.72 -7.23 -49.04
C SER A 138 -28.24 -7.35 -49.21
N TYR A 139 -29.01 -6.97 -48.19
CA TYR A 139 -30.48 -6.96 -48.26
C TYR A 139 -30.98 -5.92 -49.27
N GLU A 140 -30.42 -4.72 -49.29
CA GLU A 140 -30.79 -3.67 -50.24
C GLU A 140 -30.54 -4.09 -51.69
N VAL A 141 -29.41 -4.74 -51.97
CA VAL A 141 -29.11 -5.29 -53.30
C VAL A 141 -30.09 -6.40 -53.68
N ALA A 142 -30.37 -7.33 -52.76
CA ALA A 142 -31.33 -8.40 -53.00
C ALA A 142 -32.75 -7.87 -53.24
N GLN A 143 -33.16 -6.84 -52.50
CA GLN A 143 -34.45 -6.17 -52.68
C GLN A 143 -34.55 -5.47 -54.04
N ALA A 144 -33.50 -4.75 -54.45
CA ALA A 144 -33.46 -4.09 -55.75
C ALA A 144 -33.53 -5.11 -56.90
N ALA A 145 -32.80 -6.22 -56.79
CA ALA A 145 -32.85 -7.32 -57.77
C ALA A 145 -34.26 -7.93 -57.86
N ALA A 146 -34.87 -8.27 -56.73
CA ALA A 146 -36.24 -8.81 -56.69
C ALA A 146 -37.28 -7.83 -57.28
N ALA A 147 -37.14 -6.53 -57.02
CA ALA A 147 -38.02 -5.52 -57.59
C ALA A 147 -37.87 -5.42 -59.12
N ALA A 148 -36.64 -5.49 -59.63
CA ALA A 148 -36.36 -5.50 -61.07
C ALA A 148 -36.93 -6.75 -61.76
N GLU A 149 -36.80 -7.92 -61.12
CA GLU A 149 -37.40 -9.17 -61.60
C GLU A 149 -38.93 -9.06 -61.68
N VAL A 150 -39.59 -8.57 -60.63
CA VAL A 150 -41.05 -8.37 -60.61
C VAL A 150 -41.49 -7.42 -61.71
N GLN A 151 -40.76 -6.32 -61.93
CA GLN A 151 -41.08 -5.37 -63.00
C GLN A 151 -40.91 -6.00 -64.38
N THR A 152 -39.84 -6.76 -64.59
CA THR A 152 -39.57 -7.48 -65.84
C THR A 152 -40.68 -8.49 -66.14
N HIS A 153 -41.07 -9.30 -65.13
CA HIS A 153 -42.18 -10.24 -65.27
C HIS A 153 -43.50 -9.53 -65.57
N ARG A 154 -43.80 -8.41 -64.90
CA ARG A 154 -45.00 -7.61 -65.18
C ARG A 154 -45.02 -7.11 -66.63
N GLN A 155 -43.92 -6.56 -67.13
CA GLN A 155 -43.81 -6.08 -68.51
C GLN A 155 -43.97 -7.21 -69.53
N ALA A 156 -43.37 -8.38 -69.26
CA ALA A 156 -43.54 -9.57 -70.08
C ALA A 156 -45.00 -10.05 -70.12
N THR A 157 -45.67 -10.10 -68.96
CA THR A 157 -47.09 -10.47 -68.87
C THR A 157 -47.99 -9.45 -69.57
N GLN A 158 -47.75 -8.15 -69.43
CA GLN A 158 -48.51 -7.12 -70.15
C GLN A 158 -48.35 -7.23 -71.66
N SER A 159 -47.13 -7.43 -72.14
CA SER A 159 -46.84 -7.64 -73.57
C SER A 159 -47.58 -8.87 -74.12
N PHE A 160 -47.64 -9.95 -73.34
CA PHE A 160 -48.38 -11.16 -73.71
C PHE A 160 -49.90 -10.94 -73.79
N LEU A 161 -50.48 -10.20 -72.83
CA LEU A 161 -51.94 -9.98 -72.77
C LEU A 161 -52.44 -8.92 -73.77
N VAL A 162 -51.60 -7.97 -74.17
CA VAL A 162 -51.95 -6.90 -75.13
C VAL A 162 -51.65 -7.30 -76.58
N ALA A 163 -50.84 -8.35 -76.81
CA ALA A 163 -50.66 -8.91 -78.14
C ALA A 163 -52.01 -9.41 -78.68
N PRO A 164 -52.52 -8.88 -79.81
CA PRO A 164 -53.79 -9.34 -80.36
C PRO A 164 -53.66 -10.80 -80.76
N SER A 165 -54.69 -11.59 -80.44
CA SER A 165 -54.87 -12.94 -80.95
C SER A 165 -54.89 -12.86 -82.48
N SER A 166 -53.73 -13.07 -83.11
CA SER A 166 -53.61 -13.27 -84.55
C SER A 166 -54.23 -14.61 -84.89
N ASP A 167 -55.55 -14.59 -84.94
CA ASP A 167 -56.42 -15.66 -85.37
C ASP A 167 -56.43 -15.67 -86.91
N LYS A 168 -55.83 -16.71 -87.54
CA LYS A 168 -56.28 -17.31 -88.82
C LYS A 168 -55.38 -18.47 -89.30
N PRO A 169 -55.89 -19.40 -90.15
CA PRO A 169 -56.06 -20.81 -89.77
C PRO A 169 -55.27 -21.78 -90.68
N LEU A 170 -55.36 -23.08 -90.37
CA LEU A 170 -54.97 -24.18 -91.24
C LEU A 170 -55.45 -23.97 -92.69
N THR A 171 -54.53 -24.01 -93.64
CA THR A 171 -54.82 -24.52 -94.99
C THR A 171 -53.73 -25.48 -95.41
N THR A 172 -54.03 -26.78 -95.27
CA THR A 172 -53.61 -27.83 -96.18
C THR A 172 -53.96 -27.41 -97.61
N ASN A 173 -53.00 -27.42 -98.55
CA ASN A 173 -53.24 -28.08 -99.83
C ASN A 173 -51.97 -28.41 -100.60
N GLN A 174 -52.05 -29.61 -101.18
CA GLN A 174 -51.11 -30.32 -102.03
C GLN A 174 -50.79 -29.57 -103.32
N GLN A 175 -49.55 -29.71 -103.79
CA GLN A 175 -49.22 -30.16 -105.17
C GLN A 175 -47.80 -30.73 -105.20
#